data_AF-A0A3D1IYH1-F1
#
_entry.id   AF-A0A3D1IYH1-F1
#
_cell.length_a   1.000
_cell.length_b   1.000
_cell.length_c   1.000
_cell.angle_alpha   90.00
_cell.angle_beta   90.00
_cell.angle_gamma   90.00
#
_symmetry.space_group_name_H-M   'P 1'
#
loop_
_entity.id
_entity.type
_entity.pdbx_description
1 polymer ?
#
loop_
_entity_poly.entity_id
_entity_poly.type
_entity_poly.pdbx_seq_one_letter_code
_entity_poly.pdbx_strand_id
1 'polypeptide(L)'
;MDSPDLALIATKVVWLAFALGAVFGAVARRSHFCTMGAVGDIVTMGDWNRMRLWLLAIAVAVAGTNLLAFWGIIDLSKSLYTASRLIWLSNLTGGLLFGFGMVLAGGCGSKTLIRIGG
;
A
#
# COMPACT_ATOMS: atom_id res chain seq x y z
N MET A 1 -33.67 -10.29 5.98
CA MET A 1 -33.07 -9.04 6.52
C MET A 1 -32.37 -9.49 7.79
N ASP A 2 -31.19 -10.07 7.62
CA ASP A 2 -30.44 -10.69 8.71
C ASP A 2 -29.34 -9.74 9.16
N SER A 3 -29.72 -8.86 10.08
CA SER A 3 -28.82 -7.95 10.80
C SER A 3 -27.66 -8.63 11.57
N PRO A 4 -27.74 -9.89 12.08
CA PRO A 4 -26.60 -10.51 12.76
C PRO A 4 -25.47 -10.98 11.81
N ASP A 5 -25.78 -11.38 10.57
CA ASP A 5 -24.78 -11.89 9.63
C ASP A 5 -23.83 -10.81 9.13
N LEU A 6 -24.34 -9.59 8.91
CA LEU A 6 -23.55 -8.43 8.50
C LEU A 6 -22.53 -8.04 9.58
N ALA A 7 -22.93 -8.05 10.86
CA ALA A 7 -22.04 -7.73 11.97
C ALA A 7 -20.93 -8.78 12.13
N LEU A 8 -21.24 -10.05 11.89
CA LEU A 8 -20.27 -11.15 11.94
C LEU A 8 -19.28 -11.10 10.78
N ILE A 9 -19.74 -10.79 9.56
CA ILE A 9 -18.87 -10.56 8.40
C ILE A 9 -17.97 -9.34 8.64
N ALA A 10 -18.54 -8.22 9.12
CA ALA A 10 -17.76 -7.01 9.43
C ALA A 10 -16.67 -7.28 10.47
N THR A 11 -17.01 -7.99 11.56
CA THR A 11 -16.04 -8.37 12.60
C THR A 11 -14.93 -9.26 12.04
N LYS A 12 -15.27 -10.26 11.22
CA LYS A 12 -14.29 -11.11 10.54
C LYS A 12 -13.37 -10.30 9.62
N VAL A 13 -13.91 -9.39 8.83
CA VAL A 13 -13.13 -8.53 7.92
C VAL A 13 -12.19 -7.62 8.71
N VAL A 14 -12.64 -7.03 9.81
CA VAL A 14 -11.81 -6.17 10.66
C VAL A 14 -10.64 -6.95 11.26
N TRP A 15 -10.89 -8.15 11.79
CA TRP A 15 -9.82 -8.99 12.33
C TRP A 15 -8.82 -9.45 11.27
N LEU A 16 -9.30 -9.82 10.07
CA LEU A 16 -8.44 -10.16 8.95
C LEU A 16 -7.60 -8.96 8.48
N ALA A 17 -8.21 -7.77 8.38
CA ALA A 17 -7.52 -6.54 8.02
C ALA A 17 -6.46 -6.16 9.07
N PHE A 18 -6.77 -6.33 10.36
CA PHE A 18 -5.82 -6.10 11.44
C PHE A 18 -4.65 -7.09 11.39
N ALA A 19 -4.92 -8.39 11.21
CA ALA A 19 -3.89 -9.40 11.09
C ALA A 19 -2.97 -9.15 9.88
N LEU A 20 -3.54 -8.84 8.72
CA LEU A 20 -2.78 -8.48 7.52
C LEU A 20 -1.96 -7.20 7.74
N GLY A 21 -2.54 -6.18 8.37
CA GLY A 21 -1.85 -4.93 8.73
C GLY A 21 -0.68 -5.16 9.69
N ALA A 22 -0.85 -6.03 10.70
CA ALA A 22 0.20 -6.38 11.65
C ALA A 22 1.36 -7.14 10.98
N VAL A 23 1.05 -8.12 10.12
CA VAL A 23 2.06 -8.85 9.33
C VAL A 23 2.79 -7.89 8.40
N PHE A 24 2.08 -7.04 7.67
CA PHE A 24 2.67 -6.02 6.81
C PHE A 24 3.58 -5.07 7.60
N GLY A 25 3.12 -4.58 8.76
CA GLY A 25 3.92 -3.73 9.64
C GLY A 25 5.20 -4.42 10.14
N ALA A 26 5.12 -5.70 10.51
CA ALA A 26 6.28 -6.48 10.93
C ALA A 26 7.30 -6.69 9.79
N VAL A 27 6.83 -6.99 8.58
CA VAL A 27 7.69 -7.13 7.39
C VAL A 27 8.30 -5.79 7.01
N ALA A 28 7.51 -4.71 7.02
CA ALA A 28 7.96 -3.36 6.68
C ALA A 28 8.96 -2.78 7.69
N ARG A 29 8.87 -3.17 8.97
CA ARG A 29 9.91 -2.90 9.99
C ARG A 29 11.25 -3.49 9.56
N ARG A 30 11.26 -4.77 9.18
CA ARG A 30 12.47 -5.51 8.86
C ARG A 30 13.08 -5.10 7.52
N SER A 31 12.26 -4.69 6.55
CA SER A 31 12.71 -4.32 5.22
C SER A 31 13.06 -2.84 5.07
N HIS A 32 12.90 -2.02 6.12
CA HIS A 32 13.06 -0.57 6.10
C HIS A 32 12.36 0.09 4.89
N PHE A 33 11.15 -0.36 4.59
CA PHE A 33 10.41 0.05 3.40
C PHE A 33 10.09 1.55 3.47
N CYS A 34 10.73 2.33 2.61
CA CYS A 34 10.47 3.75 2.46
C CYS A 34 10.51 4.09 0.99
N THR A 35 9.34 4.35 0.41
CA THR A 35 9.20 4.77 -0.99
C THR A 35 10.01 6.05 -1.26
N MET A 36 9.90 7.04 -0.37
CA MET A 36 10.70 8.27 -0.42
C MET A 36 12.20 8.05 -0.18
N GLY A 37 12.55 7.09 0.69
CA GLY A 37 13.95 6.74 0.97
C GLY A 37 14.60 6.04 -0.21
N ALA A 38 13.86 5.21 -0.97
CA ALA A 38 14.38 4.58 -2.18
C ALA A 38 14.69 5.62 -3.28
N VAL A 39 13.80 6.60 -3.49
CA VAL A 39 14.03 7.69 -4.45
C VAL A 39 15.18 8.60 -3.98
N GLY A 40 15.22 8.93 -2.69
CA GLY A 40 16.29 9.72 -2.09
C GLY A 40 17.66 9.02 -2.16
N ASP A 41 17.73 7.72 -1.85
CA ASP A 41 18.99 6.97 -1.87
C ASP A 41 19.54 6.79 -3.29
N ILE A 42 18.69 6.67 -4.31
CA ILE A 42 19.13 6.67 -5.72
C ILE A 42 19.76 8.01 -6.09
N VAL A 43 19.09 9.12 -5.76
CA VAL A 43 19.52 10.46 -6.17
C VAL A 43 20.73 10.95 -5.38
N THR A 44 20.85 10.56 -4.11
CA THR A 44 21.85 11.12 -3.19
C THR A 44 23.04 10.19 -2.94
N MET A 45 22.84 8.86 -2.93
CA MET A 45 23.85 7.87 -2.53
C MET A 45 24.13 6.81 -3.61
N GLY A 46 23.30 6.71 -4.66
CA GLY A 46 23.46 5.73 -5.73
C GLY A 46 23.17 4.28 -5.33
N ASP A 47 22.56 4.04 -4.16
CA ASP A 47 22.26 2.69 -3.68
C ASP A 47 20.91 2.19 -4.22
N TRP A 48 20.95 1.13 -5.04
CA TRP A 48 19.79 0.55 -5.72
C TRP A 48 19.10 -0.54 -4.91
N ASN A 49 19.65 -0.94 -3.77
CA ASN A 49 19.15 -2.12 -3.04
C ASN A 49 17.70 -1.91 -2.55
N ARG A 50 17.38 -0.71 -2.04
CA ARG A 50 16.02 -0.33 -1.61
C ARG A 50 15.03 -0.26 -2.77
N MET A 51 15.48 0.15 -3.95
CA MET A 51 14.63 0.23 -5.14
C MET A 51 14.25 -1.16 -5.66
N ARG A 52 15.20 -2.11 -5.66
CA ARG A 52 14.93 -3.50 -6.05
C ARG A 52 13.87 -4.14 -5.17
N LEU A 53 13.95 -3.92 -3.86
CA LEU A 53 12.96 -4.43 -2.92
C LEU A 53 11.57 -3.82 -3.17
N TRP A 54 11.52 -2.52 -3.47
CA TRP A 54 10.27 -1.82 -3.78
C TRP A 54 9.64 -2.34 -5.08
N LEU A 55 10.43 -2.50 -6.14
CA LEU A 55 9.95 -3.06 -7.41
C LEU A 55 9.49 -4.51 -7.27
N LEU A 56 10.20 -5.35 -6.52
CA LEU A 56 9.78 -6.73 -6.26
C LEU A 56 8.46 -6.78 -5.48
N ALA A 57 8.28 -5.91 -4.49
CA ALA A 57 7.02 -5.84 -3.76
C ALA A 57 5.85 -5.44 -4.68
N ILE A 58 6.06 -4.47 -5.58
CA ILE A 58 5.06 -4.10 -6.60
C ILE A 58 4.78 -5.28 -7.52
N ALA A 59 5.81 -5.94 -8.04
CA ALA A 59 5.65 -7.08 -8.94
C ALA A 59 4.86 -8.22 -8.27
N VAL A 60 5.16 -8.55 -7.01
CA VAL A 60 4.43 -9.55 -6.23
C VAL A 60 2.99 -9.12 -5.97
N ALA A 61 2.74 -7.85 -5.64
CA ALA A 61 1.39 -7.34 -5.43
C ALA A 61 0.54 -7.38 -6.73
N VAL A 62 1.12 -6.96 -7.86
CA VAL A 62 0.43 -6.99 -9.17
C VAL A 62 0.19 -8.42 -9.62
N ALA A 63 1.19 -9.31 -9.52
CA ALA A 63 1.03 -10.72 -9.87
C ALA A 63 -0.01 -11.40 -8.97
N GLY A 64 0.03 -11.18 -7.66
CA GLY A 64 -0.92 -11.74 -6.70
C GLY A 64 -2.36 -11.28 -6.94
N THR A 65 -2.57 -9.98 -7.16
CA THR A 65 -3.90 -9.43 -7.48
C THR A 65 -4.46 -9.95 -8.80
N ASN A 66 -3.62 -10.08 -9.83
CA ASN A 66 -4.02 -10.68 -11.10
C ASN A 66 -4.31 -12.18 -10.98
N LEU A 67 -3.57 -12.91 -10.14
CA LEU A 67 -3.81 -14.34 -9.92
C LEU A 67 -5.15 -14.57 -9.21
N LEU A 68 -5.46 -13.76 -8.20
CA LEU A 68 -6.76 -13.82 -7.52
C LEU A 68 -7.92 -13.37 -8.43
N ALA A 69 -7.67 -12.43 -9.35
CA ALA A 69 -8.62 -12.06 -10.39
C ALA A 69 -8.90 -13.23 -11.35
N PHE A 70 -7.84 -13.92 -11.80
CA PHE A 70 -7.93 -15.05 -12.72
C PHE A 70 -8.71 -16.23 -12.11
N TRP A 71 -8.56 -16.47 -10.81
CA TRP A 71 -9.28 -17.52 -10.09
C TRP A 71 -10.75 -17.14 -9.77
N GLY A 72 -11.21 -15.95 -10.15
CA GLY A 72 -12.59 -15.50 -9.93
C GLY A 72 -12.94 -15.22 -8.46
N ILE A 73 -11.94 -15.17 -7.57
CA ILE A 73 -12.12 -14.89 -6.14
C ILE A 73 -12.37 -13.39 -5.92
N ILE A 74 -11.81 -12.54 -6.79
CA ILE A 74 -11.95 -11.07 -6.72
C ILE A 74 -12.42 -10.54 -8.07
N ASP A 75 -13.52 -9.79 -8.05
CA ASP A 75 -14.05 -9.13 -9.23
C ASP A 75 -13.44 -7.72 -9.37
N LEU A 76 -12.41 -7.60 -10.20
CA LEU A 76 -11.69 -6.33 -10.41
C LEU A 76 -12.58 -5.25 -11.03
N SER A 77 -13.68 -5.64 -11.69
CA SER A 77 -14.64 -4.71 -12.29
C SER A 77 -15.36 -3.82 -11.25
N LYS A 78 -15.48 -4.29 -10.01
CA LYS A 78 -16.05 -3.52 -8.88
C LYS A 78 -14.99 -2.73 -8.10
N SER A 79 -13.71 -2.90 -8.44
CA SER A 79 -12.62 -2.18 -7.77
C SER A 79 -12.57 -0.73 -8.25
N LEU A 80 -12.52 0.20 -7.31
CA LEU A 80 -12.35 1.65 -7.57
C LEU A 80 -11.15 1.95 -8.48
N TYR A 81 -10.14 1.07 -8.50
CA TYR A 81 -8.96 1.20 -9.35
C TYR A 81 -9.21 0.93 -10.85
N THR A 82 -10.30 0.23 -11.21
CA THR A 82 -10.72 -0.04 -12.60
C THR A 82 -11.84 0.91 -13.07
N ALA A 83 -12.39 1.73 -12.17
CA ALA A 83 -13.39 2.70 -12.54
C ALA A 83 -12.83 3.68 -13.59
N SER A 84 -13.49 3.76 -14.75
CA SER A 84 -13.14 4.58 -15.93
C SER A 84 -13.04 6.10 -15.66
N ARG A 85 -13.22 6.55 -14.42
CA ARG A 85 -13.16 7.95 -14.03
C ARG A 85 -11.75 8.27 -13.50
N LEU A 86 -10.78 8.22 -14.40
CA LEU A 86 -9.45 8.78 -14.17
C LEU A 86 -9.57 10.30 -14.14
N ILE A 87 -9.82 10.88 -12.98
CA ILE A 87 -9.79 12.33 -12.78
C ILE A 87 -8.31 12.74 -12.79
N TRP A 88 -7.77 12.93 -13.99
CA TRP A 88 -6.35 13.20 -14.22
C TRP A 88 -5.86 14.37 -13.37
N LEU A 89 -6.69 15.42 -13.25
CA LEU A 89 -6.40 16.58 -12.41
C LEU A 89 -6.27 16.24 -10.92
N SER A 90 -7.16 15.39 -10.37
CA SER A 90 -7.10 15.04 -8.94
C SER A 90 -5.94 14.12 -8.64
N ASN A 91 -5.61 13.19 -9.55
CA ASN A 91 -4.45 12.33 -9.38
C ASN A 91 -3.14 13.13 -9.44
N LEU A 92 -3.03 14.08 -10.36
CA LEU A 92 -1.82 14.90 -10.50
C LEU A 92 -1.65 15.83 -9.30
N THR A 93 -2.70 16.57 -8.93
CA THR A 93 -2.66 17.51 -7.80
C THR A 93 -2.52 16.80 -6.45
N GLY A 94 -3.27 15.72 -6.23
CA GLY A 94 -3.18 14.90 -5.03
C GLY A 94 -1.84 14.20 -4.90
N GLY A 95 -1.30 13.65 -5.99
CA GLY A 95 0.03 13.03 -6.01
C GLY A 95 1.15 14.02 -5.68
N LEU A 96 1.11 15.23 -6.27
CA LEU A 96 2.09 16.27 -6.00
C LEU A 96 2.02 16.77 -4.56
N LEU A 97 0.84 17.08 -4.05
CA LEU A 97 0.65 17.52 -2.67
C LEU A 97 1.08 16.44 -1.65
N PHE A 98 0.76 15.17 -1.93
CA PHE A 98 1.18 14.05 -1.10
C PHE A 98 2.70 13.86 -1.10
N GLY A 99 3.33 13.91 -2.27
CA GLY A 99 4.79 13.86 -2.41
C GLY A 99 5.49 14.99 -1.67
N PHE A 100 5.02 16.23 -1.87
CA PHE A 100 5.53 17.41 -1.19
C PHE A 100 5.41 17.29 0.34
N GLY A 101 4.24 16.86 0.83
CA GLY A 101 4.01 16.61 2.25
C GLY A 101 4.97 15.56 2.84
N MET A 102 5.26 14.48 2.10
CA MET A 102 6.23 13.46 2.55
C MET A 102 7.67 14.00 2.63
N VAL A 103 8.06 14.94 1.75
CA VAL A 103 9.37 15.61 1.83
C VAL A 103 9.45 16.49 3.08
N LEU A 104 8.42 17.33 3.34
CA LEU A 104 8.41 18.20 4.52
C LEU A 104 8.38 17.42 5.83
N ALA A 105 7.67 16.29 5.87
CA ALA A 105 7.61 15.43 7.06
C ALA A 105 8.91 14.63 7.30
N GLY A 106 9.90 14.69 6.39
CA GLY A 106 11.18 14.00 6.53
C GLY A 106 11.08 12.47 6.52
N GLY A 107 10.01 11.89 5.95
CA GLY A 107 9.80 10.46 5.99
C GLY A 107 8.59 9.93 5.21
N CYS A 108 8.55 8.61 5.03
CA CYS A 108 7.38 7.92 4.49
C CYS A 108 6.37 7.68 5.61
N GLY A 109 5.08 8.01 5.38
CA GLY A 109 4.03 7.84 6.38
C GLY A 109 3.97 6.43 6.97
N SER A 110 4.22 5.40 6.16
CA SER A 110 4.30 4.00 6.61
C SER A 110 5.43 3.78 7.64
N LYS A 111 6.62 4.38 7.43
CA LYS A 111 7.75 4.26 8.37
C LYS A 111 7.51 5.04 9.64
N THR A 112 6.85 6.20 9.59
CA THR A 112 6.48 6.96 10.79
C THR A 112 5.49 6.17 11.64
N LEU A 113 4.46 5.59 11.04
CA LEU A 113 3.47 4.77 11.73
C LEU A 113 4.10 3.53 12.38
N ILE A 114 5.02 2.89 11.65
CA ILE A 114 5.80 1.76 12.14
C ILE A 114 6.71 2.14 13.32
N ARG A 115 7.41 3.29 13.28
CA ARG A 115 8.26 3.75 14.39
C ARG A 115 7.45 4.11 15.63
N ILE A 116 6.22 4.59 15.47
CA ILE A 116 5.30 4.82 16.60
C ILE A 116 4.82 3.49 17.19
N GLY A 117 4.62 2.47 16.34
CA GLY A 117 4.21 1.12 16.75
C GLY A 117 5.30 0.24 17.37
N GLY A 118 6.55 0.72 17.46
CA GLY A 118 7.71 -0.01 18.01
C GLY A 118 8.50 -0.77 16.96
#